data_AF-A0A7T4YJR8-F1
#
_entry.id   AF-A0A7T4YJR8-F1
#
_cell.length_a   1.000
_cell.length_b   1.000
_cell.length_c   1.000
_cell.angle_alpha   90.00
_cell.angle_beta   90.00
_cell.angle_gamma   90.00
#
_symmetry.space_group_name_H-M   'P 1'
#
loop_
_entity.id
_entity.type
_entity.pdbx_description
1 polymer ?
#
loop_
_entity_poly.entity_id
_entity_poly.type
_entity_poly.pdbx_seq_one_letter_code
_entity_poly.pdbx_strand_id
1 'polypeptide(L)'
;MPQLEIDLEYITNLENCNDADKLQREVTKFLKHNSSFVVAKTAQLAITKRIQNVGDHLISAYNRFKINPIKRDPGCKAKLAIVQALTEFHAISETIFIHATYCTQMEPVWGGRVDTAGTLRCAGAAGLMSINYPDVINELARLLCDPERETRAGAAKLIASTGEPTAEPLLRMRILSEESDEEVLPEIFSSIIIISTTTGLEFVSSYLNDQNNPNRANAAALALGQSKNPKAFDYLLTQFERELDHEYRETLLYAMSMLRIDKANNFLADLIRDENTTTATQAIKALSIFYYDPSIKDLVINAAANRDDLQDVLKEDFL
;
A
#
# COMPACT_ATOMS: atom_id res chain seq x y z
N MET A 1 10.88 18.24 30.24
CA MET A 1 10.89 17.44 29.00
C MET A 1 12.33 17.33 28.50
N PRO A 2 12.83 16.15 28.13
CA PRO A 2 14.08 15.97 27.39
C PRO A 2 14.21 16.94 26.20
N GLN A 3 15.42 17.43 25.90
CA GLN A 3 15.66 18.39 24.79
C GLN A 3 15.10 17.89 23.46
N LEU A 4 15.20 16.58 23.20
CA LEU A 4 14.65 15.96 21.99
C LEU A 4 13.14 16.17 21.85
N GLU A 5 12.37 16.04 22.93
CA GLU A 5 10.92 16.23 22.92
C GLU A 5 10.58 17.70 22.64
N ILE A 6 11.31 18.62 23.26
CA ILE A 6 11.14 20.07 23.04
C ILE A 6 11.39 20.41 21.57
N ASP A 7 12.45 19.88 20.96
CA ASP A 7 12.75 20.12 19.55
C ASP A 7 11.67 19.54 18.63
N LEU A 8 11.17 18.34 18.93
CA LEU A 8 10.11 17.69 18.16
C LEU A 8 8.78 18.43 18.26
N GLU A 9 8.42 18.92 19.45
CA GLU A 9 7.23 19.74 19.68
C GLU A 9 7.35 21.09 18.97
N TYR A 10 8.53 21.71 19.04
CA TYR A 10 8.81 22.96 18.33
C TYR A 10 8.63 22.80 16.83
N ILE A 11 9.15 21.73 16.23
CA ILE A 11 8.97 21.43 14.80
C ILE A 11 7.48 21.20 14.48
N THR A 12 6.71 20.52 15.34
CA THR A 12 5.24 20.41 15.14
C THR A 12 4.61 21.81 15.06
N ASN A 13 4.97 22.70 15.98
CA ASN A 13 4.37 24.03 16.06
C ASN A 13 4.72 24.89 14.83
N LEU A 14 5.82 24.60 14.12
CA LEU A 14 6.16 25.24 12.86
C LEU A 14 5.20 24.87 11.71
N GLU A 15 4.42 23.79 11.82
CA GLU A 15 3.37 23.46 10.84
C GLU A 15 2.29 24.53 10.75
N ASN A 16 2.08 25.32 11.81
CA ASN A 16 1.16 26.45 11.82
C ASN A 16 1.86 27.79 11.51
N CYS A 17 3.17 27.78 11.29
CA CYS A 17 3.93 28.98 10.94
C CYS A 17 3.68 29.36 9.47
N ASN A 18 3.51 30.66 9.22
CA ASN A 18 3.36 31.25 7.89
C ASN A 18 4.52 32.19 7.51
N ASP A 19 5.48 32.40 8.42
CA ASP A 19 6.69 33.18 8.15
C ASP A 19 7.69 32.31 7.38
N ALA A 20 7.83 32.59 6.07
CA ALA A 20 8.68 31.83 5.16
C ALA A 20 10.18 31.92 5.54
N ASP A 21 10.66 33.09 5.96
CA ASP A 21 12.07 33.28 6.33
C ASP A 21 12.40 32.56 7.64
N LYS A 22 11.47 32.57 8.59
CA LYS A 22 11.59 31.76 9.81
C LYS A 22 11.58 30.27 9.48
N LEU A 23 10.65 29.82 8.64
CA LEU A 23 10.58 28.41 8.21
C LEU A 23 11.88 27.97 7.52
N GLN A 24 12.40 28.76 6.58
CA GLN A 24 13.65 28.47 5.88
C GLN A 24 14.82 28.34 6.86
N ARG A 25 14.95 29.29 7.80
CA ARG A 25 16.03 29.28 8.81
C ARG A 25 15.94 28.08 9.74
N GLU A 26 14.76 27.81 10.30
CA GLU A 26 14.58 26.70 11.25
C GLU A 26 14.74 25.34 10.56
N VAL A 27 14.18 25.14 9.37
CA VAL A 27 14.39 23.88 8.61
C VAL A 27 15.88 23.67 8.31
N THR A 28 16.57 24.70 7.81
CA THR A 28 18.00 24.63 7.53
C THR A 28 18.82 24.27 8.78
N LYS A 29 18.44 24.82 9.94
CA LYS A 29 19.06 24.54 11.23
C LYS A 29 18.79 23.11 11.70
N PHE A 30 17.53 22.67 11.71
CA PHE A 30 17.17 21.34 12.21
C PHE A 30 17.60 20.20 11.29
N LEU A 31 17.77 20.43 9.99
CA LEU A 31 18.41 19.46 9.08
C LEU A 31 19.87 19.18 9.45
N LYS A 32 20.53 20.01 10.26
CA LYS A 32 21.89 19.79 10.78
C LYS A 32 21.90 19.00 12.10
N HIS A 33 20.74 18.68 12.66
CA HIS A 33 20.63 18.00 13.95
C HIS A 33 21.17 16.56 13.90
N ASN A 34 21.56 16.03 15.07
CA ASN A 34 22.15 14.69 15.21
C ASN A 34 21.14 13.57 15.41
N SER A 35 19.93 13.90 15.87
CA SER A 35 18.84 12.92 16.03
C SER A 35 18.14 12.67 14.70
N SER A 36 18.01 11.40 14.32
CA SER A 36 17.28 11.01 13.12
C SER A 36 15.80 11.39 13.17
N PHE A 37 15.17 11.33 14.34
CA PHE A 37 13.76 11.72 14.52
C PHE A 37 13.52 13.19 14.19
N VAL A 38 14.43 14.06 14.66
CA VAL A 38 14.36 15.50 14.40
C VAL A 38 14.51 15.76 12.91
N VAL A 39 15.56 15.19 12.30
CA VAL A 39 15.82 15.39 10.87
C VAL A 39 14.70 14.82 9.99
N ALA A 40 14.16 13.65 10.33
CA ALA A 40 13.04 13.04 9.62
C ALA A 40 11.81 13.96 9.64
N LYS A 41 11.44 14.46 10.84
CA LYS A 41 10.31 15.38 10.98
C LYS A 41 10.56 16.71 10.26
N THR A 42 11.78 17.23 10.30
CA THR A 42 12.16 18.45 9.58
C THR A 42 12.09 18.28 8.07
N ALA A 43 12.54 17.13 7.53
CA ALA A 43 12.44 16.83 6.11
C ALA A 43 10.97 16.74 5.66
N GLN A 44 10.10 16.11 6.47
CA GLN A 44 8.66 16.07 6.20
C GLN A 44 8.03 17.47 6.26
N LEU A 45 8.41 18.30 7.25
CA LEU A 45 7.95 19.69 7.31
C LEU A 45 8.37 20.47 6.05
N ALA A 46 9.59 20.25 5.55
CA ALA A 46 10.05 20.88 4.32
C ALA A 46 9.15 20.53 3.13
N ILE A 47 8.76 19.25 2.98
CA ILE A 47 7.80 18.80 1.96
C ILE A 47 6.45 19.51 2.14
N THR A 48 5.84 19.38 3.32
CA THR A 48 4.50 19.91 3.62
C THR A 48 4.40 21.42 3.39
N LYS A 49 5.46 22.15 3.76
CA LYS A 49 5.56 23.61 3.59
C LYS A 49 6.20 24.03 2.25
N ARG A 50 6.56 23.07 1.40
CA ARG A 50 7.21 23.28 0.09
C ARG A 50 8.44 24.19 0.17
N ILE A 51 9.26 24.00 1.20
CA ILE A 51 10.44 24.83 1.49
C ILE A 51 11.55 24.46 0.50
N GLN A 52 11.85 25.38 -0.41
CA GLN A 52 12.83 25.19 -1.48
C GLN A 52 14.28 25.44 -0.99
N ASN A 53 15.26 25.15 -1.84
CA ASN A 53 16.68 25.44 -1.59
C ASN A 53 17.26 24.75 -0.34
N VAL A 54 16.71 23.60 0.06
CA VAL A 54 17.21 22.78 1.18
C VAL A 54 17.98 21.53 0.73
N GLY A 55 18.16 21.33 -0.58
CA GLY A 55 18.79 20.15 -1.18
C GLY A 55 20.17 19.84 -0.58
N ASP A 56 21.09 20.80 -0.54
CA ASP A 56 22.43 20.59 0.03
C ASP A 56 22.42 20.18 1.51
N HIS A 57 21.44 20.71 2.27
CA HIS A 57 21.25 20.37 3.67
C HIS A 57 20.71 18.95 3.84
N LEU A 58 19.78 18.53 2.99
CA LEU A 58 19.26 17.16 2.91
C LEU A 58 20.38 16.18 2.53
N ILE A 59 21.15 16.47 1.48
CA ILE A 59 22.30 15.66 1.04
C ILE A 59 23.33 15.52 2.17
N SER A 60 23.68 16.63 2.81
CA SER A 60 24.60 16.64 3.95
C SER A 60 24.06 15.81 5.11
N ALA A 61 22.76 15.88 5.40
CA ALA A 61 22.13 15.07 6.43
C ALA A 61 22.16 13.58 6.10
N TYR A 62 21.83 13.21 4.86
CA TYR A 62 21.87 11.82 4.40
C TYR A 62 23.27 11.24 4.60
N ASN A 63 24.30 11.96 4.15
CA ASN A 63 25.70 11.55 4.30
C ASN A 63 26.12 11.36 5.76
N ARG A 64 25.58 12.14 6.71
CA ARG A 64 25.83 11.93 8.14
C ARG A 64 25.18 10.65 8.65
N PHE A 65 23.94 10.37 8.27
CA PHE A 65 23.20 9.19 8.74
C PHE A 65 23.64 7.87 8.09
N LYS A 66 24.36 7.92 6.96
CA LYS A 66 25.08 6.75 6.41
C LYS A 66 26.17 6.22 7.35
N ILE A 67 26.75 7.06 8.20
CA ILE A 67 27.86 6.70 9.09
C ILE A 67 27.29 6.10 10.39
N ASN A 68 27.64 4.86 10.74
CA ASN A 68 27.11 4.14 11.91
C ASN A 68 25.57 4.13 11.96
N PRO A 69 24.90 3.66 10.90
CA PRO A 69 23.48 3.93 10.68
C PRO A 69 22.58 3.23 11.71
N ILE A 70 22.96 2.06 12.22
CA ILE A 70 22.23 1.36 13.31
C ILE A 70 22.09 2.24 14.57
N LYS A 71 23.14 3.00 14.91
CA LYS A 71 23.14 3.86 16.09
C LYS A 71 22.50 5.22 15.81
N ARG A 72 22.77 5.80 14.63
CA ARG A 72 22.39 7.18 14.31
C ARG A 72 21.01 7.29 13.68
N ASP A 73 20.56 6.27 12.98
CA ASP A 73 19.31 6.26 12.24
C ASP A 73 18.62 4.87 12.32
N PRO A 74 18.26 4.41 13.53
CA PRO A 74 17.53 3.15 13.69
C PRO A 74 16.20 3.21 12.94
N GLY A 75 15.93 2.18 12.16
CA GLY A 75 14.80 2.05 11.24
C GLY A 75 14.90 2.91 9.97
N CYS A 76 16.08 3.42 9.61
CA CYS A 76 16.29 4.29 8.44
C CYS A 76 15.40 5.56 8.39
N LYS A 77 14.91 6.05 9.54
CA LYS A 77 13.91 7.13 9.63
C LYS A 77 14.34 8.42 8.92
N ALA A 78 15.54 8.89 9.20
CA ALA A 78 16.08 10.10 8.59
C ALA A 78 16.41 9.87 7.12
N LYS A 79 17.09 8.77 6.78
CA LYS A 79 17.42 8.46 5.38
C LYS A 79 16.17 8.38 4.51
N LEU A 80 15.11 7.73 5.00
CA LEU A 80 13.83 7.59 4.29
C LEU A 80 13.20 8.96 4.03
N ALA A 81 13.00 9.76 5.09
CA ALA A 81 12.39 11.08 4.97
C ALA A 81 13.21 12.05 4.09
N ILE A 82 14.55 11.94 4.14
CA ILE A 82 15.43 12.73 3.28
C ILE A 82 15.29 12.31 1.81
N VAL A 83 15.29 11.01 1.52
CA VAL A 83 15.11 10.51 0.14
C VAL A 83 13.76 10.95 -0.40
N GLN A 84 12.68 10.82 0.38
CA GLN A 84 11.35 11.30 0.00
C GLN A 84 11.33 12.81 -0.29
N ALA A 85 12.01 13.62 0.54
CA ALA A 85 12.10 15.07 0.30
C ALA A 85 12.89 15.40 -0.96
N LEU A 86 14.02 14.72 -1.21
CA LEU A 86 14.80 14.89 -2.44
C LEU A 86 13.99 14.49 -3.68
N THR A 87 13.22 13.41 -3.60
CA THR A 87 12.31 12.96 -4.67
C THR A 87 11.23 14.01 -4.95
N GLU A 88 10.54 14.50 -3.91
CA GLU A 88 9.47 15.50 -4.03
C GLU A 88 9.98 16.83 -4.63
N PHE A 89 11.18 17.25 -4.22
CA PHE A 89 11.82 18.45 -4.77
C PHE A 89 12.49 18.23 -6.13
N HIS A 90 12.35 17.04 -6.73
CA HIS A 90 12.95 16.67 -8.02
C HIS A 90 14.47 16.95 -8.04
N ALA A 91 15.12 16.74 -6.90
CA ALA A 91 16.55 16.99 -6.75
C ALA A 91 17.34 15.92 -7.50
N ILE A 92 18.30 16.34 -8.34
CA ILE A 92 19.19 15.42 -9.06
C ILE A 92 20.21 14.84 -8.06
N SER A 93 19.86 13.72 -7.45
CA SER A 93 20.64 13.06 -6.38
C SER A 93 20.85 11.58 -6.66
N GLU A 94 21.22 11.25 -7.90
CA GLU A 94 21.38 9.87 -8.39
C GLU A 94 22.17 8.98 -7.42
N THR A 95 23.34 9.42 -6.96
CA THR A 95 24.20 8.62 -6.06
C THR A 95 23.53 8.29 -4.71
N ILE A 96 22.67 9.18 -4.20
CA ILE A 96 21.89 8.94 -2.98
C ILE A 96 20.75 7.96 -3.26
N PHE A 97 20.06 8.13 -4.38
CA PHE A 97 18.96 7.26 -4.78
C PHE A 97 19.47 5.84 -5.04
N ILE A 98 20.55 5.66 -5.80
CA ILE A 98 21.23 4.36 -5.97
C ILE A 98 21.59 3.79 -4.61
N HIS A 99 22.29 4.54 -3.74
CA HIS A 99 22.65 4.02 -2.43
C HIS A 99 21.42 3.59 -1.59
N ALA A 100 20.32 4.35 -1.64
CA ALA A 100 19.09 4.00 -0.94
C ALA A 100 18.48 2.70 -1.48
N THR A 101 18.41 2.53 -2.81
CA THR A 101 17.88 1.36 -3.52
C THR A 101 18.66 0.06 -3.24
N TYR A 102 19.90 0.16 -2.78
CA TYR A 102 20.75 -0.97 -2.40
C TYR A 102 21.04 -1.07 -0.89
N CYS A 103 20.37 -0.25 -0.08
CA CYS A 103 20.66 -0.20 1.36
C CYS A 103 20.21 -1.48 2.07
N THR A 104 21.07 -2.00 2.94
CA THR A 104 20.76 -3.04 3.92
C THR A 104 21.13 -2.53 5.31
N GLN A 105 20.22 -2.66 6.27
CA GLN A 105 20.43 -2.21 7.63
C GLN A 105 19.95 -3.28 8.62
N MET A 106 20.85 -4.24 8.88
CA MET A 106 20.59 -5.29 9.86
C MET A 106 20.60 -4.74 11.28
N GLU A 107 19.44 -4.59 11.92
CA GLU A 107 19.31 -4.10 13.29
C GLU A 107 19.07 -5.24 14.28
N PRO A 108 19.56 -5.11 15.54
CA PRO A 108 19.36 -6.13 16.55
C PRO A 108 17.88 -6.19 16.98
N VAL A 109 17.36 -7.41 17.04
CA VAL A 109 16.08 -7.75 17.66
C VAL A 109 16.29 -8.90 18.64
N TRP A 110 15.28 -9.18 19.46
CA TRP A 110 15.33 -10.37 20.29
C TRP A 110 15.47 -11.62 19.41
N GLY A 111 16.51 -12.42 19.63
CA GLY A 111 16.76 -13.65 18.87
C GLY A 111 17.47 -13.48 17.52
N GLY A 112 17.91 -12.28 17.12
CA GLY A 112 18.67 -12.14 15.88
C GLY A 112 18.81 -10.71 15.35
N ARG A 113 18.73 -10.58 14.02
CA ARG A 113 18.76 -9.30 13.31
C ARG A 113 17.73 -9.30 12.19
N VAL A 114 17.19 -8.13 11.90
CA VAL A 114 16.23 -7.88 10.81
C VAL A 114 16.74 -6.73 9.96
N ASP A 115 16.56 -6.82 8.64
CA ASP A 115 16.84 -5.70 7.74
C ASP A 115 15.71 -4.67 7.84
N THR A 116 16.03 -3.45 8.26
CA THR A 116 15.03 -2.37 8.39
C THR A 116 15.01 -1.42 7.18
N ALA A 117 15.76 -1.73 6.13
CA ALA A 117 15.93 -0.85 4.98
C ALA A 117 14.91 -1.07 3.84
N GLY A 118 13.95 -1.99 3.98
CA GLY A 118 13.00 -2.33 2.91
C GLY A 118 12.29 -1.12 2.30
N THR A 119 11.62 -0.33 3.13
CA THR A 119 10.95 0.92 2.71
C THR A 119 11.92 1.95 2.11
N LEU A 120 13.16 2.02 2.62
CA LEU A 120 14.18 2.93 2.08
C LEU A 120 14.60 2.52 0.66
N ARG A 121 14.67 1.22 0.35
CA ARG A 121 14.98 0.73 -1.00
C ARG A 121 13.93 1.17 -2.02
N CYS A 122 12.65 1.04 -1.67
CA CYS A 122 11.55 1.52 -2.50
C CYS A 122 11.59 3.04 -2.68
N ALA A 123 11.86 3.81 -1.61
CA ALA A 123 12.00 5.26 -1.72
C ALA A 123 13.18 5.67 -2.62
N GLY A 124 14.29 4.93 -2.55
CA GLY A 124 15.43 5.10 -3.46
C GLY A 124 15.03 4.88 -4.92
N ALA A 125 14.33 3.79 -5.21
CA ALA A 125 13.85 3.47 -6.57
C ALA A 125 12.85 4.54 -7.07
N ALA A 126 11.96 5.04 -6.22
CA ALA A 126 11.09 6.16 -6.55
C ALA A 126 11.87 7.44 -6.89
N GLY A 127 12.97 7.71 -6.17
CA GLY A 127 13.89 8.80 -6.50
C GLY A 127 14.61 8.60 -7.85
N LEU A 128 15.00 7.35 -8.18
CA LEU A 128 15.54 7.02 -9.50
C LEU A 128 14.51 7.25 -10.62
N MET A 129 13.23 6.90 -10.38
CA MET A 129 12.15 7.18 -11.31
C MET A 129 11.96 8.69 -11.53
N SER A 130 11.98 9.51 -10.46
CA SER A 130 11.75 10.95 -10.58
C SER A 130 12.84 11.70 -11.37
N ILE A 131 14.03 11.12 -11.50
CA ILE A 131 15.13 11.65 -12.32
C ILE A 131 15.26 10.94 -13.67
N ASN A 132 14.32 10.07 -14.05
CA ASN A 132 14.36 9.26 -15.28
C ASN A 132 15.65 8.43 -15.42
N TYR A 133 16.08 7.77 -14.33
CA TYR A 133 17.26 6.91 -14.35
C TYR A 133 17.10 5.79 -15.41
N PRO A 134 18.04 5.66 -16.36
CA PRO A 134 17.86 4.76 -17.51
C PRO A 134 17.61 3.29 -17.15
N ASP A 135 18.21 2.81 -16.08
CA ASP A 135 18.13 1.40 -15.66
C ASP A 135 17.05 1.13 -14.60
N VAL A 136 16.11 2.06 -14.38
CA VAL A 136 15.14 1.95 -13.27
C VAL A 136 14.28 0.69 -13.35
N ILE A 137 13.96 0.20 -14.55
CA ILE A 137 13.20 -1.05 -14.72
C ILE A 137 13.99 -2.26 -14.23
N ASN A 138 15.31 -2.29 -14.45
CA ASN A 138 16.19 -3.35 -13.93
C ASN A 138 16.26 -3.29 -12.38
N GLU A 139 16.27 -2.09 -11.82
CA GLU A 139 16.22 -1.91 -10.36
C GLU A 139 14.90 -2.41 -9.77
N LEU A 140 13.77 -2.08 -10.38
CA LEU A 140 12.46 -2.57 -9.94
C LEU A 140 12.33 -4.09 -10.08
N ALA A 141 12.86 -4.68 -11.15
CA ALA A 141 12.91 -6.13 -11.32
C ALA A 141 13.70 -6.82 -10.19
N ARG A 142 14.83 -6.23 -9.77
CA ARG A 142 15.61 -6.73 -8.63
C ARG A 142 14.81 -6.64 -7.32
N LEU A 143 14.13 -5.52 -7.09
CA LEU A 143 13.33 -5.32 -5.86
C LEU A 143 12.08 -6.20 -5.79
N LEU A 144 11.53 -6.67 -6.91
CA LEU A 144 10.50 -7.71 -6.90
C LEU A 144 10.99 -9.05 -6.33
N CYS A 145 12.30 -9.28 -6.28
CA CYS A 145 12.92 -10.49 -5.73
C CYS A 145 13.57 -10.24 -4.37
N ASP A 146 13.25 -9.13 -3.72
CA ASP A 146 13.83 -8.75 -2.43
C ASP A 146 13.42 -9.72 -1.31
N PRO A 147 14.31 -10.04 -0.35
CA PRO A 147 13.94 -10.86 0.81
C PRO A 147 12.83 -10.21 1.65
N GLU A 148 12.78 -8.88 1.73
CA GLU A 148 11.80 -8.17 2.55
C GLU A 148 10.49 -7.97 1.77
N ARG A 149 9.39 -8.41 2.38
CA ARG A 149 8.05 -8.40 1.76
C ARG A 149 7.58 -6.98 1.43
N GLU A 150 7.84 -5.99 2.28
CA GLU A 150 7.47 -4.60 2.00
C GLU A 150 8.20 -4.04 0.78
N THR A 151 9.40 -4.54 0.50
CA THR A 151 10.17 -4.13 -0.68
C THR A 151 9.56 -4.71 -1.95
N ARG A 152 9.18 -5.99 -1.94
CA ARG A 152 8.52 -6.63 -3.08
C ARG A 152 7.18 -5.96 -3.41
N ALA A 153 6.34 -5.71 -2.39
CA ALA A 153 5.08 -5.00 -2.57
C ALA A 153 5.30 -3.56 -3.09
N GLY A 154 6.24 -2.83 -2.49
CA GLY A 154 6.59 -1.48 -2.95
C GLY A 154 7.12 -1.45 -4.38
N ALA A 155 7.91 -2.43 -4.80
CA ALA A 155 8.38 -2.56 -6.17
C ALA A 155 7.24 -2.78 -7.17
N ALA A 156 6.27 -3.65 -6.82
CA ALA A 156 5.09 -3.88 -7.65
C ALA A 156 4.31 -2.58 -7.88
N LYS A 157 4.08 -1.82 -6.80
CA LYS A 157 3.43 -0.51 -6.84
C LYS A 157 4.18 0.50 -7.70
N LEU A 158 5.51 0.55 -7.58
CA LEU A 158 6.34 1.44 -8.37
C LEU A 158 6.27 1.09 -9.86
N ILE A 159 6.29 -0.21 -10.20
CA ILE A 159 6.10 -0.68 -11.57
C ILE A 159 4.74 -0.20 -12.11
N ALA A 160 3.65 -0.34 -11.36
CA ALA A 160 2.35 0.21 -11.78
C ALA A 160 2.38 1.73 -11.99
N SER A 161 3.07 2.48 -11.12
CA SER A 161 3.19 3.93 -11.24
C SER A 161 4.04 4.41 -12.42
N THR A 162 4.86 3.55 -13.04
CA THR A 162 5.54 3.91 -14.29
C THR A 162 4.54 4.19 -15.40
N GLY A 163 3.37 3.53 -15.37
CA GLY A 163 2.38 3.57 -16.45
C GLY A 163 2.87 2.89 -17.74
N GLU A 164 4.00 2.20 -17.72
CA GLU A 164 4.62 1.58 -18.89
C GLU A 164 4.14 0.12 -19.05
N PRO A 165 3.35 -0.21 -20.08
CA PRO A 165 2.87 -1.58 -20.31
C PRO A 165 4.01 -2.60 -20.48
N THR A 166 5.19 -2.14 -20.92
CA THR A 166 6.37 -2.99 -21.08
C THR A 166 6.94 -3.50 -19.76
N ALA A 167 6.57 -2.91 -18.62
CA ALA A 167 7.01 -3.35 -17.29
C ALA A 167 6.04 -4.39 -16.66
N GLU A 168 4.80 -4.50 -17.13
CA GLU A 168 3.81 -5.48 -16.66
C GLU A 168 4.32 -6.93 -16.67
N PRO A 169 5.09 -7.42 -17.68
CA PRO A 169 5.59 -8.78 -17.69
C PRO A 169 6.45 -9.15 -16.47
N LEU A 170 7.09 -8.17 -15.80
CA LEU A 170 7.84 -8.41 -14.56
C LEU A 170 6.90 -8.86 -13.43
N LEU A 171 5.72 -8.25 -13.33
CA LEU A 171 4.71 -8.60 -12.34
C LEU A 171 4.14 -10.00 -12.60
N ARG A 172 3.82 -10.31 -13.85
CA ARG A 172 3.35 -11.65 -14.25
C ARG A 172 4.41 -12.71 -13.97
N MET A 173 5.67 -12.42 -14.31
CA MET A 173 6.79 -13.32 -14.04
C MET A 173 6.94 -13.57 -12.53
N ARG A 174 6.73 -12.55 -11.69
CA ARG A 174 6.77 -12.73 -10.24
C ARG A 174 5.68 -13.67 -9.74
N ILE A 175 4.45 -13.55 -10.23
CA ILE A 175 3.37 -14.50 -9.92
C ILE A 175 3.71 -15.92 -10.40
N LEU A 176 4.23 -16.06 -11.62
CA LEU A 176 4.62 -17.34 -12.20
C LEU A 176 5.81 -18.00 -11.49
N SER A 177 6.60 -17.22 -10.76
CA SER A 177 7.74 -17.70 -9.94
C SER A 177 7.32 -18.07 -8.51
N GLU A 178 6.05 -18.46 -8.32
CA GLU A 178 5.50 -18.95 -7.05
C GLU A 178 5.59 -17.97 -5.88
N GLU A 179 5.36 -16.67 -6.12
CA GLU A 179 5.10 -15.74 -5.01
C GLU A 179 3.92 -16.27 -4.15
N SER A 180 4.13 -16.25 -2.84
CA SER A 180 3.22 -16.85 -1.86
C SER A 180 2.90 -15.94 -0.68
N ASP A 181 3.55 -14.77 -0.59
CA ASP A 181 3.34 -13.84 0.51
C ASP A 181 1.96 -13.15 0.38
N GLU A 182 1.15 -13.30 1.42
CA GLU A 182 -0.24 -12.82 1.50
C GLU A 182 -0.35 -11.30 1.43
N GLU A 183 0.69 -10.57 1.81
CA GLU A 183 0.71 -9.10 1.74
C GLU A 183 1.22 -8.60 0.37
N VAL A 184 2.02 -9.41 -0.33
CA VAL A 184 2.63 -9.03 -1.63
C VAL A 184 1.71 -9.36 -2.80
N LEU A 185 1.04 -10.52 -2.76
CA LEU A 185 0.19 -10.99 -3.86
C LEU A 185 -0.93 -10.00 -4.25
N PRO A 186 -1.72 -9.43 -3.32
CA PRO A 186 -2.76 -8.46 -3.67
C PRO A 186 -2.19 -7.22 -4.37
N GLU A 187 -1.01 -6.74 -3.94
CA GLU A 187 -0.37 -5.58 -4.54
C GLU A 187 0.11 -5.87 -5.97
N ILE A 188 0.68 -7.06 -6.21
CA ILE A 188 1.09 -7.47 -7.57
C ILE A 188 -0.13 -7.59 -8.49
N PHE A 189 -1.20 -8.25 -8.05
CA PHE A 189 -2.41 -8.39 -8.86
C PHE A 189 -3.09 -7.04 -9.15
N SER A 190 -3.21 -6.18 -8.14
CA SER A 190 -3.72 -4.81 -8.31
C SER A 190 -2.85 -4.02 -9.29
N SER A 191 -1.52 -4.15 -9.20
CA SER A 191 -0.58 -3.50 -10.11
C SER A 191 -0.74 -3.97 -11.56
N ILE A 192 -0.98 -5.28 -11.80
CA ILE A 192 -1.27 -5.82 -13.12
C ILE A 192 -2.57 -5.22 -13.69
N ILE A 193 -3.64 -5.15 -12.89
CA ILE A 193 -4.93 -4.58 -13.31
C ILE A 193 -4.81 -3.08 -13.64
N ILE A 194 -4.01 -2.34 -12.86
CA ILE A 194 -3.76 -0.90 -13.09
C ILE A 194 -3.05 -0.68 -14.43
N ILE A 195 -2.03 -1.46 -14.75
CA ILE A 195 -1.27 -1.30 -16.01
C ILE A 195 -2.10 -1.77 -17.22
N SER A 196 -2.76 -2.91 -17.08
CA SER A 196 -3.46 -3.59 -18.18
C SER A 196 -4.90 -3.92 -17.80
N THR A 197 -5.78 -2.92 -17.92
CA THR A 197 -7.16 -3.03 -17.39
C THR A 197 -7.96 -4.20 -17.97
N THR A 198 -7.75 -4.60 -19.23
CA THR A 198 -8.52 -5.72 -19.82
C THR A 198 -7.80 -7.06 -19.65
N THR A 199 -6.59 -7.18 -20.20
CA THR A 199 -5.81 -8.43 -20.16
C THR A 199 -5.26 -8.76 -18.78
N GLY A 200 -5.12 -7.76 -17.91
CA GLY A 200 -4.78 -7.93 -16.51
C GLY A 200 -5.93 -8.51 -15.71
N LEU A 201 -7.17 -8.05 -15.92
CA LEU A 201 -8.35 -8.67 -15.28
C LEU A 201 -8.51 -10.13 -15.66
N GLU A 202 -8.36 -10.46 -16.94
CA GLU A 202 -8.40 -11.85 -17.44
C GLU A 202 -7.28 -12.72 -16.84
N PHE A 203 -6.09 -12.16 -16.69
CA PHE A 203 -4.98 -12.87 -16.05
C PHE A 203 -5.26 -13.12 -14.57
N VAL A 204 -5.65 -12.09 -13.81
CA VAL A 204 -5.92 -12.21 -12.37
C VAL A 204 -7.10 -13.16 -12.13
N SER A 205 -8.16 -13.11 -12.96
CA SER A 205 -9.31 -14.01 -12.79
C SER A 205 -8.98 -15.49 -13.01
N SER A 206 -7.93 -15.81 -13.78
CA SER A 206 -7.46 -17.19 -13.92
C SER A 206 -6.93 -17.80 -12.61
N TYR A 207 -6.58 -16.98 -11.62
CA TYR A 207 -6.12 -17.40 -10.30
C TYR A 207 -7.24 -17.55 -9.26
N LEU A 208 -8.51 -17.25 -9.61
CA LEU A 208 -9.65 -17.43 -8.70
C LEU A 208 -9.92 -18.89 -8.31
N ASN A 209 -9.39 -19.86 -9.06
CA ASN A 209 -9.58 -21.29 -8.76
C ASN A 209 -8.23 -21.99 -8.48
N ASP A 210 -7.32 -21.28 -7.82
CA ASP A 210 -5.99 -21.82 -7.52
C ASP A 210 -6.01 -22.77 -6.33
N GLN A 211 -6.36 -24.02 -6.59
CA GLN A 211 -6.52 -25.06 -5.56
C GLN A 211 -5.21 -25.38 -4.82
N ASN A 212 -4.05 -25.09 -5.42
CA ASN A 212 -2.75 -25.35 -4.80
C ASN A 212 -2.32 -24.21 -3.87
N ASN A 213 -2.92 -23.03 -4.00
CA ASN A 213 -2.55 -21.85 -3.23
C ASN A 213 -3.80 -21.00 -2.90
N PRO A 214 -4.49 -21.31 -1.79
CA PRO A 214 -5.67 -20.54 -1.34
C PRO A 214 -5.36 -19.06 -1.13
N ASN A 215 -4.16 -18.71 -0.66
CA ASN A 215 -3.73 -17.34 -0.47
C ASN A 215 -3.68 -16.56 -1.80
N ARG A 216 -3.25 -17.21 -2.89
CA ARG A 216 -3.24 -16.64 -4.23
C ARG A 216 -4.65 -16.47 -4.79
N ALA A 217 -5.55 -17.42 -4.52
CA ALA A 217 -6.96 -17.30 -4.88
C ALA A 217 -7.66 -16.15 -4.13
N ASN A 218 -7.38 -16.00 -2.82
CA ASN A 218 -7.86 -14.90 -1.98
C ASN A 218 -7.34 -13.55 -2.49
N ALA A 219 -6.03 -13.45 -2.73
CA ALA A 219 -5.41 -12.23 -3.24
C ALA A 219 -5.97 -11.82 -4.62
N ALA A 220 -6.22 -12.78 -5.52
CA ALA A 220 -6.83 -12.53 -6.82
C ALA A 220 -8.26 -11.99 -6.67
N ALA A 221 -9.07 -12.60 -5.79
CA ALA A 221 -10.43 -12.14 -5.52
C ALA A 221 -10.44 -10.70 -4.98
N LEU A 222 -9.61 -10.40 -3.98
CA LEU A 222 -9.52 -9.06 -3.39
C LEU A 222 -9.05 -8.01 -4.39
N ALA A 223 -8.04 -8.31 -5.22
CA ALA A 223 -7.56 -7.39 -6.26
C ALA A 223 -8.65 -7.11 -7.32
N LEU A 224 -9.42 -8.12 -7.71
CA LEU A 224 -10.58 -7.95 -8.60
C LEU A 224 -11.66 -7.07 -7.95
N GLY A 225 -11.97 -7.29 -6.67
CA GLY A 225 -12.90 -6.45 -5.91
C GLY A 225 -12.46 -4.99 -5.82
N GLN A 226 -11.18 -4.74 -5.61
CA GLN A 226 -10.61 -3.39 -5.54
C GLN A 226 -10.53 -2.67 -6.89
N SER A 227 -10.61 -3.40 -8.01
CA SER A 227 -10.51 -2.82 -9.36
C SER A 227 -11.65 -1.86 -9.70
N LYS A 228 -12.81 -2.00 -9.03
CA LYS A 228 -14.07 -1.30 -9.35
C LYS A 228 -14.51 -1.47 -10.82
N ASN A 229 -13.99 -2.49 -11.51
CA ASN A 229 -14.34 -2.76 -12.90
C ASN A 229 -15.58 -3.65 -12.97
N PRO A 230 -16.65 -3.25 -13.69
CA PRO A 230 -17.85 -4.06 -13.81
C PRO A 230 -17.61 -5.48 -14.35
N LYS A 231 -16.59 -5.70 -15.19
CA LYS A 231 -16.23 -7.04 -15.68
C LYS A 231 -15.69 -7.97 -14.59
N ALA A 232 -15.09 -7.41 -13.53
CA ALA A 232 -14.58 -8.21 -12.41
C ALA A 232 -15.73 -8.92 -11.67
N PHE A 233 -16.92 -8.32 -11.63
CA PHE A 233 -18.11 -8.96 -11.07
C PHE A 233 -18.43 -10.28 -11.76
N ASP A 234 -18.37 -10.32 -13.09
CA ASP A 234 -18.73 -11.53 -13.85
C ASP A 234 -17.77 -12.69 -13.55
N TYR A 235 -16.48 -12.39 -13.38
CA TYR A 235 -15.48 -13.40 -12.97
C TYR A 235 -15.71 -13.89 -11.53
N LEU A 236 -15.95 -12.97 -10.60
CA LEU A 236 -16.22 -13.30 -9.19
C LEU A 236 -17.51 -14.13 -9.06
N LEU A 237 -18.57 -13.76 -9.79
CA LEU A 237 -19.85 -14.47 -9.77
C LEU A 237 -19.68 -15.88 -10.32
N THR A 238 -18.98 -16.03 -11.45
CA THR A 238 -18.68 -17.34 -12.03
C THR A 238 -17.92 -18.23 -11.04
N GLN A 239 -16.96 -17.67 -10.26
CA GLN A 239 -16.28 -18.44 -9.22
C GLN A 239 -17.21 -18.77 -8.05
N PHE A 240 -18.00 -17.83 -7.58
CA PHE A 240 -18.91 -18.02 -6.45
C PHE A 240 -19.97 -19.10 -6.72
N GLU A 241 -20.49 -19.19 -7.94
CA GLU A 241 -21.48 -20.21 -8.33
C GLU A 241 -20.92 -21.65 -8.32
N ARG A 242 -19.62 -21.82 -8.56
CA ARG A 242 -18.94 -23.13 -8.57
C ARG A 242 -18.24 -23.47 -7.26
N GLU A 243 -18.04 -22.49 -6.38
CA GLU A 243 -17.30 -22.68 -5.14
C GLU A 243 -18.15 -23.34 -4.06
N LEU A 244 -17.59 -24.35 -3.40
CA LEU A 244 -18.25 -25.09 -2.32
C LEU A 244 -17.68 -24.74 -0.95
N ASP A 245 -16.42 -24.28 -0.91
CA ASP A 245 -15.78 -23.90 0.34
C ASP A 245 -16.43 -22.64 0.93
N HIS A 246 -16.93 -22.74 2.16
CA HIS A 246 -17.69 -21.65 2.79
C HIS A 246 -16.84 -20.42 3.10
N GLU A 247 -15.56 -20.60 3.43
CA GLU A 247 -14.64 -19.51 3.76
C GLU A 247 -14.24 -18.75 2.49
N TYR A 248 -13.96 -19.47 1.40
CA TYR A 248 -13.65 -18.82 0.14
C TYR A 248 -14.88 -18.17 -0.51
N ARG A 249 -16.08 -18.75 -0.36
CA ARG A 249 -17.35 -18.09 -0.73
C ARG A 249 -17.51 -16.76 -0.02
N GLU A 250 -17.21 -16.69 1.28
CA GLU A 250 -17.26 -15.43 2.03
C GLU A 250 -16.28 -14.39 1.45
N THR A 251 -15.05 -14.81 1.12
CA THR A 251 -14.05 -13.95 0.47
C THR A 251 -14.53 -13.41 -0.87
N LEU A 252 -15.21 -14.21 -1.69
CA LEU A 252 -15.79 -13.77 -2.96
C LEU A 252 -16.90 -12.75 -2.75
N LEU A 253 -17.74 -12.91 -1.73
CA LEU A 253 -18.78 -11.94 -1.38
C LEU A 253 -18.18 -10.60 -0.91
N TYR A 254 -17.12 -10.63 -0.08
CA TYR A 254 -16.36 -9.42 0.26
C TYR A 254 -15.77 -8.75 -0.98
N ALA A 255 -15.15 -9.52 -1.88
CA ALA A 255 -14.61 -8.97 -3.12
C ALA A 255 -15.71 -8.30 -3.98
N MET A 256 -16.90 -8.91 -4.08
CA MET A 256 -18.03 -8.32 -4.79
C MET A 256 -18.52 -7.02 -4.14
N SER A 257 -18.58 -6.94 -2.81
CA SER A 257 -18.98 -5.69 -2.12
C SER A 257 -17.97 -4.57 -2.35
N MET A 258 -16.68 -4.89 -2.38
CA MET A 258 -15.59 -3.93 -2.63
C MET A 258 -15.63 -3.30 -4.03
N LEU A 259 -16.27 -3.96 -5.02
CA LEU A 259 -16.46 -3.37 -6.35
C LEU A 259 -17.25 -2.05 -6.28
N ARG A 260 -18.18 -1.95 -5.32
CA ARG A 260 -19.05 -0.79 -5.11
C ARG A 260 -19.79 -0.37 -6.39
N ILE A 261 -20.37 -1.35 -7.08
CA ILE A 261 -21.21 -1.16 -8.26
C ILE A 261 -22.62 -1.69 -8.00
N ASP A 262 -23.62 -1.06 -8.61
CA ASP A 262 -25.04 -1.42 -8.41
C ASP A 262 -25.32 -2.90 -8.70
N LYS A 263 -24.68 -3.47 -9.72
CA LYS A 263 -24.85 -4.89 -10.08
C LYS A 263 -24.44 -5.82 -8.93
N ALA A 264 -23.33 -5.53 -8.25
CA ALA A 264 -22.84 -6.33 -7.14
C ALA A 264 -23.69 -6.13 -5.88
N ASN A 265 -24.06 -4.87 -5.61
CA ASN A 265 -24.93 -4.54 -4.47
C ASN A 265 -26.30 -5.22 -4.60
N ASN A 266 -26.91 -5.18 -5.78
CA ASN A 266 -28.19 -5.84 -6.04
C ASN A 266 -28.09 -7.37 -5.88
N PHE A 267 -27.02 -7.98 -6.41
CA PHE A 267 -26.78 -9.41 -6.22
C PHE A 267 -26.66 -9.79 -4.73
N LEU A 268 -25.88 -9.04 -3.95
CA LEU A 268 -25.76 -9.27 -2.50
C LEU A 268 -27.11 -9.09 -1.79
N ALA A 269 -27.92 -8.11 -2.19
CA ALA A 269 -29.26 -7.90 -1.66
C ALA A 269 -30.23 -9.04 -2.03
N ASP A 270 -30.11 -9.63 -3.22
CA ASP A 270 -30.87 -10.81 -3.61
C ASP A 270 -30.49 -12.02 -2.74
N LEU A 271 -29.20 -12.24 -2.47
CA LEU A 271 -28.74 -13.30 -1.55
C LEU A 271 -29.32 -13.12 -0.14
N ILE A 272 -29.35 -11.89 0.37
CA ILE A 272 -29.94 -11.59 1.70
C ILE A 272 -31.43 -11.96 1.75
N ARG A 273 -32.15 -11.71 0.65
CA ARG A 273 -33.59 -11.92 0.58
C ARG A 273 -33.93 -13.41 0.43
N ASP A 274 -33.27 -14.08 -0.50
CA ASP A 274 -33.75 -15.34 -1.08
C ASP A 274 -32.94 -16.58 -0.63
N GLU A 275 -31.70 -16.42 -0.18
CA GLU A 275 -30.85 -17.55 0.21
C GLU A 275 -31.00 -17.96 1.68
N ASN A 276 -30.43 -19.13 2.02
CA ASN A 276 -30.40 -19.64 3.39
C ASN A 276 -29.73 -18.65 4.38
N THR A 277 -30.05 -18.78 5.67
CA THR A 277 -29.58 -17.90 6.75
C THR A 277 -28.06 -17.72 6.76
N THR A 278 -27.28 -18.78 6.51
CA THR A 278 -25.82 -18.72 6.45
C THR A 278 -25.33 -17.81 5.32
N THR A 279 -25.82 -18.02 4.10
CA THR A 279 -25.40 -17.23 2.91
C THR A 279 -25.87 -15.79 3.02
N ALA A 280 -27.10 -15.57 3.49
CA ALA A 280 -27.64 -14.25 3.75
C ALA A 280 -26.79 -13.49 4.80
N THR A 281 -26.37 -14.18 5.87
CA THR A 281 -25.48 -13.60 6.91
C THR A 281 -24.13 -13.21 6.33
N GLN A 282 -23.52 -14.05 5.48
CA GLN A 282 -22.26 -13.73 4.80
C GLN A 282 -22.40 -12.51 3.87
N ALA A 283 -23.52 -12.39 3.14
CA ALA A 283 -23.79 -11.23 2.31
C ALA A 283 -23.98 -9.93 3.13
N ILE A 284 -24.64 -10.00 4.30
CA ILE A 284 -24.75 -8.87 5.24
C ILE A 284 -23.36 -8.44 5.71
N LYS A 285 -22.53 -9.38 6.19
CA LYS A 285 -21.15 -9.10 6.62
C LYS A 285 -20.31 -8.51 5.51
N ALA A 286 -20.45 -9.00 4.28
CA ALA A 286 -19.76 -8.44 3.13
C ALA A 286 -20.10 -6.96 2.89
N LEU A 287 -21.36 -6.57 3.10
CA LEU A 287 -21.82 -5.18 2.97
C LEU A 287 -21.53 -4.32 4.20
N SER A 288 -21.31 -4.90 5.38
CA SER A 288 -21.10 -4.15 6.64
C SER A 288 -19.82 -3.32 6.64
N ILE A 289 -18.85 -3.65 5.78
CA ILE A 289 -17.68 -2.81 5.51
C ILE A 289 -18.08 -1.37 5.10
N PHE A 290 -19.27 -1.20 4.54
CA PHE A 290 -19.85 0.07 4.10
C PHE A 290 -21.08 0.49 4.93
N TYR A 291 -21.19 0.05 6.20
CA TYR A 291 -22.34 0.37 7.07
C TYR A 291 -22.61 1.87 7.24
N TYR A 292 -21.58 2.71 7.09
CA TYR A 292 -21.66 4.17 7.17
C TYR A 292 -22.28 4.81 5.92
N ASP A 293 -22.42 4.09 4.81
CA ASP A 293 -23.08 4.56 3.60
C ASP A 293 -24.60 4.35 3.74
N PRO A 294 -25.41 5.43 3.81
CA PRO A 294 -26.86 5.30 3.98
C PRO A 294 -27.52 4.47 2.88
N SER A 295 -27.00 4.52 1.65
CA SER A 295 -27.57 3.77 0.53
C SER A 295 -27.40 2.25 0.69
N ILE A 296 -26.24 1.83 1.22
CA ILE A 296 -25.96 0.41 1.52
C ILE A 296 -26.77 -0.03 2.73
N LYS A 297 -26.86 0.81 3.77
CA LYS A 297 -27.68 0.51 4.95
C LYS A 297 -29.14 0.30 4.58
N ASP A 298 -29.73 1.21 3.80
CA ASP A 298 -31.11 1.09 3.35
C ASP A 298 -31.31 -0.15 2.47
N LEU A 299 -30.36 -0.46 1.59
CA LEU A 299 -30.39 -1.66 0.76
C LEU A 299 -30.46 -2.94 1.61
N VAL A 300 -29.59 -3.06 2.62
CA VAL A 300 -29.52 -4.23 3.51
C VAL A 300 -30.79 -4.38 4.34
N ILE A 301 -31.28 -3.28 4.95
CA ILE A 301 -32.51 -3.29 5.75
C ILE A 301 -33.71 -3.71 4.87
N ASN A 302 -33.82 -3.16 3.66
CA ASN A 302 -34.91 -3.49 2.75
C ASN A 302 -34.85 -4.96 2.29
N ALA A 303 -33.65 -5.47 1.99
CA ALA A 303 -33.46 -6.85 1.59
C ALA A 303 -33.83 -7.85 2.71
N ALA A 304 -33.55 -7.50 3.96
CA ALA A 304 -33.82 -8.34 5.13
C ALA A 304 -35.18 -8.09 5.79
N ALA A 305 -36.04 -7.24 5.23
CA ALA A 305 -37.28 -6.78 5.88
C ALA A 305 -38.25 -7.91 6.30
N ASN A 306 -38.23 -9.04 5.60
CA ASN A 306 -39.06 -10.22 5.89
C ASN A 306 -38.25 -11.41 6.45
N ARG A 307 -37.06 -11.16 6.99
CA ARG A 307 -36.11 -12.18 7.46
C ARG A 307 -35.86 -12.05 8.96
N ASP A 308 -36.78 -12.58 9.76
CA ASP A 308 -36.66 -12.57 11.23
C ASP A 308 -35.41 -13.30 11.74
N ASP A 309 -34.93 -14.28 10.96
CA ASP A 309 -33.70 -15.05 11.22
C ASP A 309 -32.40 -14.23 11.12
N LEU A 310 -32.47 -13.01 10.56
CA LEU A 310 -31.30 -12.13 10.36
C LEU A 310 -31.27 -10.93 11.33
N GLN A 311 -32.21 -10.83 12.27
CA GLN A 311 -32.32 -9.66 13.16
C GLN A 311 -31.09 -9.46 14.06
N ASP A 312 -30.43 -10.54 14.46
CA ASP A 312 -29.26 -10.46 15.34
C ASP A 312 -28.03 -9.93 14.59
N VAL A 313 -27.76 -10.44 13.38
CA VAL A 313 -26.64 -9.94 12.56
C VAL A 313 -26.85 -8.49 12.13
N LEU A 314 -28.09 -8.08 11.82
CA LEU A 314 -28.37 -6.68 11.49
C LEU A 314 -28.09 -5.73 12.66
N LYS A 315 -28.33 -6.17 13.89
CA LYS A 315 -28.01 -5.38 15.10
C LYS A 315 -26.52 -5.30 15.38
N GLU A 316 -25.78 -6.36 15.08
CA GLU A 316 -24.33 -6.38 15.30
C GLU A 316 -23.59 -5.52 14.27
N ASP A 317 -23.99 -5.60 13.00
CA ASP A 317 -23.21 -5.06 11.89
C ASP A 317 -23.72 -3.71 11.33
N PHE A 318 -24.97 -3.30 11.60
CA PHE A 318 -25.58 -2.12 10.96
C PHE A 318 -26.37 -1.15 11.87
N LEU A 319 -26.65 -1.49 13.13
CA LEU A 319 -27.43 -0.67 14.08
C LEU A 319 -26.61 -0.25 15.29
#